data_AF-A0A1C5XKM5-F1
#
_entry.id   AF-A0A1C5XKM5-F1
#
_cell.length_a   1.000
_cell.length_b   1.000
_cell.length_c   1.000
_cell.angle_alpha   90.00
_cell.angle_beta   90.00
_cell.angle_gamma   90.00
#
_symmetry.space_group_name_H-M   'P 1'
#
loop_
_entity.id
_entity.type
_entity.pdbx_description
1 polymer ?
#
loop_
_entity_poly.entity_id
_entity_poly.type
_entity_poly.pdbx_seq_one_letter_code
_entity_poly.pdbx_strand_id
1 'polypeptide(L)'
;MEIFHMDNDNTHLFFRFGYKVSPEDEFSQIREFLIGRGVEIGKAEMMPYCDVYKCKVNELEFNLITDLNYGCSICADEGCIKDLEEMLQDGDSYKQ
;
A
#
# COMPACT_ATOMS: atom_id res chain seq x y z
N MET A 1 -6.38 10.21 -0.38
CA MET A 1 -6.33 8.75 -0.53
C MET A 1 -6.70 8.17 0.81
N GLU A 2 -7.58 7.19 0.85
CA GLU A 2 -8.00 6.51 2.07
C GLU A 2 -7.37 5.13 2.09
N ILE A 3 -6.92 4.71 3.27
CA ILE A 3 -6.34 3.39 3.53
C ILE A 3 -7.34 2.65 4.42
N PHE A 4 -7.72 1.44 4.05
CA PHE A 4 -8.77 0.70 4.75
C PHE A 4 -8.55 -0.81 4.70
N HIS A 5 -9.24 -1.51 5.58
CA HIS A 5 -9.34 -2.97 5.59
C HIS A 5 -10.64 -3.43 4.93
N MET A 6 -10.59 -4.54 4.21
CA MET A 6 -11.80 -5.28 3.88
C MET A 6 -12.23 -6.13 5.07
N ASP A 7 -13.53 -6.40 5.21
CA ASP A 7 -14.10 -7.08 6.39
C ASP A 7 -13.33 -8.36 6.77
N ASN A 8 -12.82 -8.41 8.01
CA ASN A 8 -12.01 -9.48 8.59
C ASN A 8 -10.64 -9.78 7.92
N ASP A 9 -10.15 -8.91 7.02
CA ASP A 9 -8.79 -9.03 6.47
C ASP A 9 -7.80 -8.13 7.22
N ASN A 10 -7.03 -8.73 8.11
CA ASN A 10 -5.97 -8.05 8.87
C ASN A 10 -4.59 -8.20 8.22
N THR A 11 -4.52 -8.82 7.04
CA THR A 11 -3.26 -9.09 6.32
C THR A 11 -3.07 -8.17 5.12
N HIS A 12 -4.11 -7.40 4.76
CA HIS A 12 -4.07 -6.43 3.68
C HIS A 12 -4.49 -5.03 4.10
N LEU A 13 -3.82 -4.03 3.52
CA LEU A 13 -4.28 -2.64 3.50
C LEU A 13 -4.61 -2.25 2.06
N PHE A 14 -5.84 -1.82 1.84
CA PHE A 14 -6.33 -1.39 0.53
C PHE A 14 -6.33 0.12 0.41
N PHE A 15 -6.16 0.61 -0.82
CA PHE A 15 -6.18 2.04 -1.12
C PHE A 15 -7.45 2.41 -1.90
N ARG A 16 -8.10 3.50 -1.50
CA ARG A 16 -9.25 4.07 -2.23
C ARG A 16 -9.04 5.55 -2.53
N PHE A 17 -9.37 5.95 -3.75
CA PHE A 17 -9.38 7.34 -4.18
C PHE A 17 -10.81 7.88 -4.19
N GLY A 18 -11.00 9.12 -3.72
CA GLY A 18 -12.30 9.81 -3.74
C GLY A 18 -12.72 10.30 -5.13
N TYR A 19 -11.96 9.95 -6.16
CA TYR A 19 -12.16 10.33 -7.56
C TYR A 19 -11.72 9.16 -8.45
N LYS A 20 -12.20 9.15 -9.71
CA LYS A 20 -11.81 8.12 -10.67
C LYS A 20 -10.34 8.31 -11.09
N VAL A 21 -9.54 7.30 -10.87
CA VAL A 21 -8.11 7.25 -11.22
C VAL A 21 -7.87 6.10 -12.20
N SER A 22 -6.92 6.26 -13.13
CA SER A 22 -6.50 5.14 -13.99
C SER A 22 -5.62 4.18 -13.18
N PRO A 23 -5.53 2.88 -13.51
CA PRO A 23 -4.66 1.96 -12.78
C PRO A 23 -3.18 2.39 -12.75
N GLU A 24 -2.69 2.99 -13.85
CA GLU A 24 -1.32 3.50 -13.93
C GLU A 24 -1.10 4.70 -12.99
N ASP A 25 -2.06 5.63 -12.96
CA ASP A 25 -2.00 6.79 -12.05
C ASP A 25 -2.20 6.37 -10.59
N GLU A 26 -3.01 5.34 -10.33
CA GLU A 26 -3.26 4.80 -8.99
C GLU A 26 -1.96 4.27 -8.40
N PHE A 27 -1.28 3.39 -9.15
CA PHE A 27 0.00 2.83 -8.74
C PHE A 27 1.05 3.93 -8.54
N SER A 28 1.14 4.89 -9.47
CA SER A 28 2.12 5.98 -9.36
C SER A 28 1.89 6.81 -8.09
N GLN A 29 0.64 7.16 -7.77
CA GLN A 29 0.33 7.94 -6.57
C GLN A 29 0.59 7.17 -5.28
N ILE A 30 0.24 5.88 -5.22
CA ILE A 30 0.52 5.04 -4.04
C ILE A 30 2.03 4.87 -3.87
N ARG A 31 2.75 4.63 -4.96
CA ARG A 31 4.20 4.52 -4.96
C ARG A 31 4.87 5.79 -4.45
N GLU A 32 4.47 6.96 -4.94
CA GLU A 32 4.96 8.25 -4.46
C GLU A 32 4.64 8.49 -2.99
N PHE A 33 3.42 8.16 -2.57
CA PHE A 33 3.01 8.25 -1.17
C PHE A 33 3.89 7.39 -0.26
N LEU A 34 4.11 6.12 -0.60
CA LEU A 34 4.94 5.19 0.17
C LEU A 34 6.40 5.64 0.20
N ILE A 35 6.98 6.05 -0.94
CA ILE A 35 8.34 6.61 -0.99
C ILE A 35 8.45 7.86 -0.10
N GLY A 36 7.43 8.72 -0.11
CA GLY A 36 7.34 9.89 0.77
C GLY A 36 7.31 9.55 2.26
N ARG A 37 6.96 8.31 2.63
CA ARG A 37 7.02 7.77 4.00
C ARG A 37 8.29 6.96 4.29
N GLY A 38 9.27 7.00 3.38
CA GLY A 38 10.55 6.31 3.55
C GLY A 38 10.50 4.82 3.21
N VAL A 39 9.46 4.35 2.52
CA VAL A 39 9.37 2.97 2.05
C VAL A 39 10.33 2.77 0.87
N GLU A 40 11.19 1.77 1.00
CA GLU A 40 11.97 1.21 -0.10
C GLU A 40 11.11 0.24 -0.90
N ILE A 41 10.97 0.47 -2.20
CA ILE A 41 10.16 -0.36 -3.10
C ILE A 41 11.09 -1.06 -4.08
N GLY A 42 11.09 -2.39 -4.04
CA GLY A 42 11.89 -3.25 -4.90
C GLY A 42 11.41 -3.29 -6.34
N LYS A 43 11.99 -4.21 -7.11
CA LYS A 43 11.57 -4.47 -8.50
C LYS A 43 10.27 -5.27 -8.51
N ALA A 44 9.49 -5.09 -9.56
CA ALA A 44 8.29 -5.89 -9.81
C ALA A 44 8.66 -7.36 -10.05
N GLU A 45 7.98 -8.25 -9.34
CA GLU A 45 7.87 -9.67 -9.67
C GLU A 45 6.53 -9.86 -10.40
N MET A 46 6.59 -10.03 -11.72
CA MET A 46 5.41 -10.17 -12.56
C MET A 46 4.77 -11.55 -12.37
N MET A 47 3.53 -11.58 -11.89
CA MET A 47 2.71 -12.77 -11.76
C MET A 47 1.61 -12.76 -12.83
N PRO A 48 0.92 -13.89 -13.09
CA PRO A 48 -0.08 -13.96 -14.16
C PRO A 48 -1.24 -12.97 -14.06
N TYR A 49 -1.56 -12.49 -12.85
CA TYR A 49 -2.72 -11.63 -12.58
C TYR A 49 -2.42 -10.37 -11.76
N CYS A 50 -1.19 -10.25 -11.27
CA CYS A 50 -0.75 -9.13 -10.44
C CYS A 50 0.76 -8.91 -10.58
N ASP A 51 1.22 -7.72 -10.23
CA ASP A 51 2.64 -7.48 -9.98
C ASP A 51 2.86 -7.35 -8.47
N VAL A 52 3.94 -7.96 -7.99
CA VAL A 52 4.31 -7.95 -6.57
C VAL A 52 5.62 -7.22 -6.40
N TYR A 53 5.65 -6.22 -5.53
CA TYR A 53 6.83 -5.44 -5.20
C TYR A 53 7.19 -5.72 -3.75
N LYS A 54 8.38 -6.26 -3.51
CA LYS A 54 8.92 -6.39 -2.15
C LYS A 54 9.27 -5.01 -1.62
N CYS A 55 8.70 -4.67 -0.47
CA CYS A 55 8.83 -3.37 0.17
C CYS A 55 9.44 -3.51 1.56
N LYS A 56 10.14 -2.46 1.97
CA LYS A 56 10.74 -2.38 3.31
C LYS A 56 10.66 -0.96 3.85
N VAL A 57 10.37 -0.83 5.14
CA VAL A 57 10.51 0.43 5.88
C VAL A 57 10.98 0.11 7.29
N ASN A 58 12.11 0.69 7.70
CA ASN A 58 12.77 0.32 8.96
C ASN A 58 13.03 -1.21 9.03
N GLU A 59 12.46 -1.88 10.03
CA GLU A 59 12.53 -3.34 10.22
C GLU A 59 11.32 -4.09 9.63
N LEU A 60 10.33 -3.37 9.09
CA LEU A 60 9.11 -3.94 8.53
C LEU A 60 9.33 -4.34 7.07
N GLU A 61 8.94 -5.57 6.74
CA GLU A 61 8.97 -6.10 5.38
C GLU A 61 7.56 -6.50 4.96
N PHE A 62 7.16 -6.08 3.76
CA PHE A 62 5.81 -6.30 3.23
C PHE A 62 5.83 -6.34 1.71
N ASN A 63 4.69 -6.68 1.11
CA ASN A 63 4.52 -6.67 -0.34
C ASN A 63 3.52 -5.58 -0.73
N LEU A 64 3.85 -4.79 -1.75
CA LEU A 64 2.86 -4.00 -2.49
C LEU A 64 2.42 -4.84 -3.69
N ILE A 65 1.12 -5.08 -3.80
CA ILE A 65 0.48 -5.87 -4.85
C ILE A 65 -0.32 -4.92 -5.73
N THR A 66 -0.18 -5.05 -7.04
CA THR A 66 -1.04 -4.37 -8.01
C THR A 66 -1.85 -5.40 -8.77
N ASP A 67 -3.15 -5.51 -8.46
CA ASP A 67 -4.08 -6.43 -9.10
C ASP A 67 -4.96 -5.70 -10.12
N LEU A 68 -5.15 -6.28 -11.29
CA LEU A 68 -5.92 -5.68 -12.37
C LEU A 68 -7.43 -5.53 -12.04
N ASN A 69 -7.94 -6.32 -11.09
CA ASN A 69 -9.35 -6.34 -10.69
C ASN A 69 -9.61 -5.58 -9.39
N TYR A 70 -8.66 -5.61 -8.45
CA TYR A 70 -8.84 -5.06 -7.10
C TYR A 70 -7.99 -3.82 -6.82
N GLY A 71 -7.16 -3.39 -7.77
CA GLY A 71 -6.27 -2.24 -7.62
C GLY A 71 -5.04 -2.58 -6.77
N CYS A 72 -4.47 -1.57 -6.13
CA CYS A 72 -3.29 -1.72 -5.31
C CYS A 72 -3.61 -2.06 -3.85
N SER A 73 -2.81 -2.92 -3.24
CA SER A 73 -2.90 -3.24 -1.80
C SER A 73 -1.53 -3.57 -1.22
N ILE A 74 -1.34 -3.30 0.07
CA ILE A 74 -0.22 -3.86 0.85
C ILE A 74 -0.65 -5.22 1.40
N CYS A 75 0.27 -6.18 1.45
CA CYS A 75 0.10 -7.49 2.08
C CYS A 75 1.28 -7.80 3.01
N ALA A 76 1.00 -8.15 4.27
CA ALA A 76 1.99 -8.57 5.27
C ALA A 76 1.33 -9.43 6.37
N ASP A 77 2.11 -9.85 7.37
CA ASP A 77 1.54 -10.41 8.59
C ASP A 77 0.76 -9.35 9.40
N GLU A 78 -0.16 -9.80 10.26
CA GLU A 78 -1.06 -8.91 11.00
C GLU A 78 -0.32 -7.90 11.89
N GLY A 79 0.84 -8.27 12.45
CA GLY A 79 1.65 -7.38 13.26
C GLY A 79 2.23 -6.24 12.41
N CYS A 80 2.86 -6.62 11.30
CA CYS A 80 3.40 -5.68 10.31
C CYS A 80 2.31 -4.75 9.75
N ILE A 81 1.11 -5.27 9.44
CA ILE A 81 0.00 -4.45 8.95
C ILE A 81 -0.42 -3.39 9.96
N LYS A 82 -0.53 -3.77 11.24
CA LYS A 82 -0.89 -2.82 12.31
C LYS A 82 0.17 -1.71 12.45
N ASP A 83 1.45 -2.07 12.44
CA ASP A 83 2.54 -1.08 12.54
C ASP A 83 2.58 -0.17 11.31
N LEU A 84 2.31 -0.71 10.12
CA LEU A 84 2.19 0.06 8.88
C LEU A 84 0.97 0.99 8.91
N GLU A 85 -0.17 0.55 9.44
CA GLU A 85 -1.37 1.39 9.56
C GLU A 85 -1.09 2.64 10.40
N GLU A 86 -0.51 2.47 11.58
CA GLU A 86 -0.11 3.57 12.47
C GLU A 86 0.86 4.52 11.73
N MET A 87 1.91 3.98 11.10
CA MET A 87 2.89 4.77 10.34
C MET A 87 2.26 5.54 9.16
N LEU A 88 1.30 4.93 8.45
CA LEU A 88 0.69 5.51 7.26
C LEU A 88 -0.40 6.53 7.60
N GLN A 89 -1.10 6.39 8.73
CA GLN A 89 -2.11 7.34 9.21
C GLN A 89 -1.51 8.56 9.92
N ASP A 90 -0.37 8.43 10.62
CA ASP A 90 0.22 9.54 11.41
C ASP A 90 0.61 10.79 10.59
N GLY A 91 0.77 10.65 9.27
CA GLY A 91 1.09 11.76 8.36
C GLY A 91 -0.08 12.70 8.01
N ASP A 92 -1.30 12.45 8.46
CA ASP A 92 -2.45 13.36 8.29
C ASP A 92 -2.61 14.36 9.47
N SER A 93 -1.81 14.21 10.53
CA SER A 93 -1.91 15.01 11.77
C SER A 93 -1.44 16.47 11.68
N TYR A 94 -1.04 16.97 10.50
CA TYR A 94 -0.66 18.37 10.30
C TYR A 94 -1.56 19.08 9.28
N LYS A 95 -2.85 19.20 9.63
CA LYS A 95 -3.69 20.30 9.16
C LYS A 95 -4.54 20.83 10.33
N GLN A 96 -3.95 21.75 11.09
CA GLN A 96 -4.69 22.76 11.85
C GLN A 96 -4.40 24.12 11.24
#